data_AF-A0A078GYK9-F1
#
_entry.id   AF-A0A078GYK9-F1
#
_cell.length_a   1.000
_cell.length_b   1.000
_cell.length_c   1.000
_cell.angle_alpha   90.00
_cell.angle_beta   90.00
_cell.angle_gamma   90.00
#
_symmetry.space_group_name_H-M   'P 1'
#
loop_
_entity.id
_entity.type
_entity.pdbx_description
1 polymer ?
#
loop_
_entity_poly.entity_id
_entity_poly.type
_entity_poly.pdbx_seq_one_letter_code
_entity_poly.pdbx_strand_id
1 'polypeptide(L)'
;MANNPIAPPPSAKKRKTSLSSIPDDVIVNVLARISKSHYRSLCLVSKNFYSLLSSPDIYFARSLIGTTDVHLYVCLRLPTPSPTSHHHRWFNLGYRQGQLSLVPVRTPSSSLYSPDRLNSTSVAVHSEIYQIGGGSNEEKRTRAVRVLDCRSRTWRPAPDMKVARKHARSYFLDDKIYVTGGCTRREENWGEVFDIKTQKWKPLPKSMIIGGLWSWPPSDHDHKGVVYGGRLYAFTSMNNNNYAYDPKEERWVQEAGFVGLGPITGPLCVIGNEIFAEHDRKYTWYNPRNGNGKQQVIDGLNDVYKKRANNYRTIQLVNHGGKLVIIWNETRRKRKRLWCAVISLEERSTPLGTRMRGKVERCDLLLDSVHKSYMLSSCLSVLV
;
A
#
# COMPACT_ATOMS: atom_id res chain seq x y z
N MET A 1 -19.63 41.57 -79.39
CA MET A 1 -20.16 41.16 -78.08
C MET A 1 -19.08 40.34 -77.38
N ALA A 2 -18.40 40.91 -76.40
CA ALA A 2 -17.31 40.25 -75.67
C ALA A 2 -17.88 39.49 -74.47
N ASN A 3 -17.61 38.18 -74.39
CA ASN A 3 -17.98 37.33 -73.26
C ASN A 3 -17.04 37.57 -72.08
N ASN A 4 -17.60 38.06 -70.96
CA ASN A 4 -16.91 38.11 -69.67
C ASN A 4 -16.91 36.70 -69.02
N PRO A 5 -15.78 36.20 -68.49
CA PRO A 5 -15.79 34.97 -67.70
C PRO A 5 -16.31 35.24 -66.29
N ILE A 6 -17.26 34.42 -65.86
CA ILE A 6 -17.81 34.41 -64.50
C ILE A 6 -16.72 33.96 -63.52
N ALA A 7 -16.43 34.78 -62.51
CA ALA A 7 -15.48 34.44 -61.44
C ALA A 7 -15.97 33.24 -60.61
N PRO A 8 -15.08 32.31 -60.21
CA PRO A 8 -15.47 31.17 -59.40
C PRO A 8 -15.89 31.60 -57.98
N PRO A 9 -16.78 30.85 -57.32
CA PRO A 9 -17.26 31.21 -55.99
C PRO A 9 -16.11 31.14 -54.96
N PRO A 10 -16.14 31.98 -53.90
CA PRO A 10 -15.10 31.99 -52.89
C PRO A 10 -15.06 30.63 -52.18
N SER A 11 -13.88 30.01 -52.17
CA SER A 11 -13.66 28.73 -51.50
C SER A 11 -13.94 28.89 -50.00
N ALA A 12 -14.88 28.11 -49.48
CA ALA A 12 -15.14 28.02 -48.06
C ALA A 12 -13.83 27.60 -47.36
N LYS A 13 -13.24 28.51 -46.57
CA LYS A 13 -12.07 28.21 -45.73
C LYS A 13 -12.40 26.99 -44.87
N LYS A 14 -11.86 25.82 -45.20
CA LYS A 14 -11.91 24.63 -44.33
C LYS A 14 -11.30 25.02 -42.99
N ARG A 15 -12.16 25.22 -41.99
CA ARG A 15 -11.75 25.47 -40.61
C ARG A 15 -10.96 24.24 -40.16
N LYS A 16 -9.63 24.34 -40.10
CA LYS A 16 -8.79 23.28 -39.54
C LYS A 16 -9.20 23.15 -38.08
N THR A 17 -10.00 22.15 -37.75
CA THR A 17 -10.29 21.75 -36.38
C THR A 17 -9.04 21.10 -35.82
N SER A 18 -8.07 21.94 -35.45
CA SER A 18 -6.89 21.51 -34.73
C SER A 18 -7.30 21.25 -33.28
N LEU A 19 -6.86 20.13 -32.70
CA LEU A 19 -7.03 19.86 -31.26
C LEU A 19 -6.47 20.99 -30.37
N SER A 20 -5.60 21.85 -30.93
CA SER A 20 -5.11 23.06 -30.26
C SER A 20 -6.18 24.14 -30.02
N SER A 21 -7.40 24.00 -30.55
CA SER A 21 -8.50 24.93 -30.26
C SER A 21 -9.31 24.55 -29.02
N ILE A 22 -9.03 23.39 -28.42
CA ILE A 22 -9.72 22.91 -27.22
C ILE A 22 -8.92 23.35 -25.99
N PRO A 23 -9.56 23.89 -24.94
CA PRO A 23 -8.92 24.18 -23.67
C PRO A 23 -8.24 22.95 -23.04
N ASP A 24 -7.07 23.15 -22.43
CA ASP A 24 -6.25 22.06 -21.88
C ASP A 24 -6.96 21.30 -20.75
N ASP A 25 -7.80 21.96 -19.95
CA ASP A 25 -8.61 21.35 -18.89
C ASP A 25 -9.63 20.34 -19.46
N VAL A 26 -10.26 20.68 -20.59
CA VAL A 26 -11.18 19.77 -21.31
C VAL A 26 -10.40 18.59 -21.89
N ILE A 27 -9.23 18.83 -22.47
CA ILE A 27 -8.36 17.76 -23.00
C ILE A 27 -7.93 16.82 -21.87
N VAL A 28 -7.47 17.36 -20.75
CA VAL A 28 -7.07 16.58 -19.57
C VAL A 28 -8.24 15.73 -19.06
N ASN A 29 -9.45 16.29 -19.00
CA ASN A 29 -10.65 15.58 -18.58
C ASN A 29 -11.01 14.42 -19.54
N VAL A 30 -10.84 14.60 -20.84
CA VAL A 30 -11.01 13.53 -21.85
C VAL A 30 -9.92 12.46 -21.68
N LEU A 31 -8.65 12.86 -21.62
CA LEU A 31 -7.52 11.96 -21.45
C LEU A 31 -7.65 11.14 -20.15
N ALA A 32 -8.17 11.76 -19.07
CA ALA A 32 -8.38 11.11 -17.78
C ALA A 32 -9.37 9.93 -17.86
N ARG A 33 -10.27 9.89 -18.86
CA ARG A 33 -11.17 8.76 -19.09
C ARG A 33 -10.52 7.60 -19.85
N ILE A 34 -9.35 7.83 -20.46
CA ILE A 34 -8.65 6.82 -21.24
C ILE A 34 -7.80 5.94 -20.31
N SER A 35 -7.74 4.64 -20.58
CA SER A 35 -6.85 3.74 -19.84
C SER A 35 -5.38 4.14 -20.01
N LYS A 36 -4.62 4.14 -18.89
CA LYS A 36 -3.18 4.47 -18.87
C LYS A 36 -2.33 3.63 -19.81
N SER A 37 -2.79 2.43 -20.20
CA SER A 37 -2.09 1.60 -21.19
C SER A 37 -1.88 2.31 -22.52
N HIS A 38 -2.78 3.24 -22.89
CA HIS A 38 -2.72 3.99 -24.15
C HIS A 38 -1.94 5.30 -24.04
N TYR A 39 -1.59 5.75 -22.84
CA TYR A 39 -0.92 7.04 -22.64
C TYR A 39 0.42 7.08 -23.38
N ARG A 40 1.16 5.96 -23.40
CA ARG A 40 2.42 5.89 -24.14
C ARG A 40 2.23 6.19 -25.62
N SER A 41 1.18 5.64 -26.23
CA SER A 41 0.86 5.89 -27.64
C SER A 41 0.40 7.33 -27.85
N LEU A 42 -0.48 7.85 -26.97
CA LEU A 42 -0.98 9.23 -27.05
C LEU A 42 0.12 10.28 -26.91
N CYS A 43 1.07 10.06 -26.00
CA CYS A 43 2.27 10.89 -25.85
C CYS A 43 3.11 10.98 -27.12
N LEU A 44 3.09 9.95 -27.97
CA LEU A 44 3.84 9.94 -29.24
C LEU A 44 3.10 10.69 -30.36
N VAL A 45 1.78 10.85 -30.25
CA VAL A 45 0.94 11.50 -31.28
C VAL A 45 1.03 13.02 -31.21
N SER A 46 1.19 13.61 -30.02
CA SER A 46 1.17 15.06 -29.84
C SER A 46 2.06 15.52 -28.69
N LYS A 47 2.85 16.58 -28.92
CA LYS A 47 3.62 17.25 -27.86
C LYS A 47 2.71 17.83 -26.77
N ASN A 48 1.51 18.31 -27.13
CA ASN A 48 0.55 18.80 -26.13
C ASN A 48 0.07 17.65 -25.23
N PHE A 49 -0.30 16.51 -25.83
CA PHE A 49 -0.69 15.33 -25.04
C PHE A 49 0.46 14.84 -24.16
N TYR A 50 1.69 14.82 -24.67
CA TYR A 50 2.86 14.52 -23.85
C TYR A 50 2.96 15.46 -22.64
N SER A 51 2.83 16.77 -22.85
CA SER A 51 2.89 17.77 -21.78
C SER A 51 1.79 17.56 -20.74
N LEU A 52 0.54 17.43 -21.18
CA LEU A 52 -0.63 17.25 -20.31
C LEU A 52 -0.60 15.92 -19.55
N LEU A 53 -0.19 14.82 -20.21
CA LEU A 53 -0.06 13.51 -19.56
C LEU A 53 1.15 13.42 -18.62
N SER A 54 2.10 14.34 -18.74
CA SER A 54 3.23 14.48 -17.81
C SER A 54 2.92 15.44 -16.66
N SER A 55 1.87 16.25 -16.77
CA SER A 55 1.42 17.18 -15.72
C SER A 55 0.74 16.43 -14.56
N PRO A 56 0.85 16.90 -13.30
CA PRO A 56 0.05 16.40 -12.19
C PRO A 56 -1.47 16.49 -12.41
N ASP A 57 -1.94 17.38 -13.30
CA ASP A 57 -3.37 17.65 -13.52
C ASP A 57 -4.15 16.42 -13.97
N ILE A 58 -3.52 15.54 -14.76
CA ILE A 58 -4.17 14.30 -15.22
C ILE A 58 -4.55 13.40 -14.05
N TYR A 59 -3.74 13.38 -13.00
CA TYR A 59 -3.98 12.56 -11.82
C TYR A 59 -5.07 13.15 -10.95
N PHE A 60 -5.12 14.47 -10.83
CA PHE A 60 -6.22 15.17 -10.17
C PHE A 60 -7.55 14.92 -10.91
N ALA A 61 -7.56 15.06 -12.23
CA ALA A 61 -8.73 14.79 -13.06
C ALA A 61 -9.22 13.34 -12.91
N ARG A 62 -8.33 12.35 -12.99
CA ARG A 62 -8.67 10.93 -12.77
C ARG A 62 -9.24 10.67 -11.38
N SER A 63 -8.68 11.30 -10.36
CA SER A 63 -9.19 11.21 -8.99
C SER A 63 -10.61 11.73 -8.88
N LEU A 64 -10.93 12.85 -9.54
CA LEU A 64 -12.28 13.43 -9.52
C LEU A 64 -13.32 12.56 -10.23
N ILE A 65 -12.96 11.95 -11.37
CA ILE A 65 -13.88 11.11 -12.14
C ILE A 65 -13.89 9.64 -11.70
N GLY A 66 -13.09 9.26 -10.70
CA GLY A 66 -13.02 7.89 -10.19
C GLY A 66 -12.31 6.89 -11.11
N THR A 67 -11.42 7.35 -11.99
CA THR A 67 -10.66 6.48 -12.91
C THR A 67 -9.22 6.23 -12.46
N THR A 68 -8.90 6.43 -11.19
CA THR A 68 -7.58 6.08 -10.64
C THR A 68 -7.33 4.58 -10.71
N ASP A 69 -6.13 4.19 -11.14
CA ASP A 69 -5.72 2.80 -11.21
C ASP A 69 -5.04 2.40 -9.91
N VAL A 70 -5.38 1.23 -9.39
CA VAL A 70 -4.71 0.69 -8.22
C VAL A 70 -3.44 -0.03 -8.68
N HIS A 71 -2.29 0.33 -8.11
CA HIS A 71 -1.01 -0.30 -8.39
C HIS A 71 -0.45 -0.96 -7.13
N LEU A 72 0.20 -2.12 -7.31
CA LEU A 72 0.95 -2.77 -6.25
C LEU A 72 2.42 -2.35 -6.31
N TYR A 73 2.96 -1.94 -5.17
CA TYR A 73 4.36 -1.64 -4.98
C TYR A 73 4.95 -2.59 -3.96
N VAL A 74 6.12 -3.17 -4.29
CA VAL A 74 6.82 -4.12 -3.46
C VAL A 74 8.23 -3.62 -3.16
N CYS A 75 8.59 -3.62 -1.89
CA CYS A 75 9.95 -3.36 -1.42
C CYS A 75 10.65 -4.68 -1.09
N LEU A 76 11.75 -4.96 -1.78
CA LEU A 76 12.59 -6.13 -1.54
C LEU A 76 13.92 -5.69 -0.92
N ARG A 77 14.31 -6.35 0.16
CA ARG A 77 15.69 -6.37 0.65
C ARG A 77 16.47 -7.37 -0.19
N LEU A 78 17.45 -6.88 -0.93
CA LEU A 78 18.28 -7.67 -1.83
C LEU A 78 19.66 -7.94 -1.20
N PRO A 79 20.27 -9.11 -1.47
CA PRO A 79 21.66 -9.35 -1.10
C PRO A 79 22.58 -8.32 -1.76
N THR A 80 23.65 -7.97 -1.04
CA THR A 80 24.84 -7.37 -1.65
C THR A 80 26.01 -8.33 -1.48
N PRO A 81 27.13 -8.12 -2.21
CA PRO A 81 28.34 -8.92 -2.04
C PRO A 81 28.91 -8.86 -0.61
N SER A 82 28.63 -7.79 0.13
CA SER A 82 28.97 -7.70 1.54
C SER A 82 27.87 -8.33 2.41
N PRO A 83 28.18 -9.28 3.31
CA PRO A 83 27.19 -9.89 4.19
C PRO A 83 26.54 -8.91 5.18
N THR A 84 27.12 -7.73 5.39
CA THR A 84 26.61 -6.69 6.30
C THR A 84 25.81 -5.59 5.59
N SER A 85 25.83 -5.56 4.26
CA SER A 85 25.11 -4.56 3.47
C SER A 85 23.93 -5.21 2.74
N HIS A 86 22.77 -4.58 2.83
CA HIS A 86 21.58 -5.00 2.12
C HIS A 86 20.90 -3.77 1.54
N HIS A 87 20.49 -3.86 0.29
CA HIS A 87 19.81 -2.76 -0.37
C HIS A 87 18.31 -3.02 -0.46
N HIS A 88 17.51 -2.11 0.06
CA HIS A 88 16.07 -2.05 -0.13
C HIS A 88 15.77 -1.39 -1.48
N ARG A 89 15.06 -2.11 -2.35
CA ARG A 89 14.61 -1.60 -3.64
C ARG A 89 13.11 -1.75 -3.80
N TRP A 90 12.51 -0.67 -4.29
CA TRP A 90 11.09 -0.61 -4.62
C TRP A 90 10.85 -1.01 -6.07
N PHE A 91 9.79 -1.78 -6.28
CA PHE A 91 9.33 -2.24 -7.58
C PHE A 91 7.83 -1.96 -7.70
N ASN A 92 7.41 -1.49 -8.87
CA ASN A 92 6.00 -1.49 -9.24
C ASN A 92 5.69 -2.85 -9.90
N LEU A 93 4.62 -3.51 -9.47
CA LEU A 93 4.11 -4.72 -10.09
C LEU A 93 3.24 -4.30 -11.28
N GLY A 94 3.72 -4.61 -12.48
CA GLY A 94 2.99 -4.38 -13.71
C GLY A 94 2.91 -5.66 -14.54
N TYR A 95 1.88 -5.78 -15.35
CA TYR A 95 1.77 -6.86 -16.33
C TYR A 95 2.35 -6.41 -17.66
N ARG A 96 3.25 -7.22 -18.22
CA ARG A 96 3.76 -7.05 -19.57
C ARG A 96 3.47 -8.33 -20.33
N GLN A 97 2.72 -8.22 -21.43
CA GLN A 97 2.36 -9.37 -22.29
C GLN A 97 1.71 -10.53 -21.50
N GLY A 98 0.86 -10.22 -20.53
CA GLY A 98 0.19 -11.23 -19.70
C GLY A 98 1.04 -11.84 -18.57
N GLN A 99 2.34 -11.52 -18.48
CA GLN A 99 3.21 -11.96 -17.39
C GLN A 99 3.43 -10.85 -16.36
N LEU A 100 3.50 -11.25 -15.09
CA LEU A 100 3.81 -10.35 -13.99
C LEU A 100 5.29 -9.94 -14.04
N SER A 101 5.54 -8.63 -14.02
CA SER A 101 6.87 -8.05 -14.10
C SER A 101 7.14 -7.12 -12.92
N LEU A 102 8.32 -7.25 -12.32
CA LEU A 102 8.82 -6.31 -11.33
C LEU A 102 9.52 -5.17 -12.07
N VAL A 103 8.89 -4.00 -12.11
CA VAL A 103 9.47 -2.81 -12.73
C VAL A 103 10.19 -1.99 -11.65
N PRO A 104 11.52 -1.85 -11.68
CA PRO A 104 12.25 -1.12 -10.64
C PRO A 104 11.86 0.36 -10.63
N VAL A 105 11.65 0.89 -9.42
CA VAL A 105 11.50 2.32 -9.18
C VAL A 105 12.89 2.95 -9.14
N ARG A 106 13.08 4.07 -9.85
CA ARG A 106 14.37 4.76 -9.88
C ARG A 106 14.72 5.26 -8.48
N THR A 107 15.90 4.89 -7.99
CA THR A 107 16.46 5.40 -6.74
C THR A 107 17.33 6.61 -7.05
N PRO A 108 17.25 7.70 -6.27
CA PRO A 108 18.16 8.83 -6.44
C PRO A 108 19.60 8.37 -6.22
N SER A 109 20.54 8.86 -7.03
CA SER A 109 21.96 8.54 -6.89
C SER A 109 22.59 9.14 -5.62
N SER A 110 21.96 10.14 -5.02
CA SER A 110 22.45 10.80 -3.80
C SER A 110 22.02 10.05 -2.54
N SER A 111 23.00 9.75 -1.68
CA SER A 111 22.84 9.02 -0.41
C SER A 111 21.85 9.69 0.56
N LEU A 112 21.71 11.02 0.49
CA LEU A 112 20.76 11.80 1.29
C LEU A 112 19.29 11.41 1.03
N TYR A 113 19.02 10.90 -0.17
CA TYR A 113 17.70 10.47 -0.62
C TYR A 113 17.60 8.95 -0.79
N SER A 114 18.61 8.19 -0.34
CA SER A 114 18.58 6.74 -0.46
C SER A 114 17.42 6.15 0.34
N PRO A 115 16.54 5.34 -0.28
CA PRO A 115 15.48 4.61 0.40
C PRO A 115 16.02 3.38 1.14
N ASP A 116 17.34 3.22 1.20
CA ASP A 116 17.96 2.05 1.80
C ASP A 116 18.01 2.14 3.32
N ARG A 117 16.90 1.75 3.94
CA ARG A 117 16.71 1.81 5.39
C ARG A 117 16.23 0.46 5.89
N LEU A 118 17.16 -0.28 6.48
CA LEU A 118 16.87 -1.58 7.07
C LEU A 118 15.78 -1.42 8.14
N ASN A 119 14.75 -2.25 8.03
CA ASN A 119 13.64 -2.31 8.99
C ASN A 119 12.92 -0.97 9.19
N SER A 120 12.87 -0.14 8.14
CA SER A 120 11.93 0.99 8.04
C SER A 120 10.50 0.47 7.93
N THR A 121 9.54 1.27 8.37
CA THR A 121 8.13 1.02 8.13
C THR A 121 7.66 1.75 6.88
N SER A 122 6.56 1.31 6.28
CA SER A 122 6.04 1.95 5.06
C SER A 122 4.53 1.92 5.02
N VAL A 123 3.93 3.02 4.56
CA VAL A 123 2.48 3.18 4.44
C VAL A 123 2.14 3.89 3.13
N ALA A 124 1.08 3.42 2.47
CA ALA A 124 0.53 4.09 1.30
C ALA A 124 -0.45 5.17 1.74
N VAL A 125 -0.33 6.34 1.12
CA VAL A 125 -1.18 7.51 1.34
C VAL A 125 -1.53 8.05 -0.03
N HIS A 126 -2.78 7.87 -0.46
CA HIS A 126 -3.23 8.26 -1.80
C HIS A 126 -2.30 7.70 -2.91
N SER A 127 -1.60 8.58 -3.62
CA SER A 127 -0.63 8.27 -4.69
C SER A 127 0.82 8.27 -4.22
N GLU A 128 1.06 8.28 -2.92
CA GLU A 128 2.38 8.37 -2.31
C GLU A 128 2.66 7.19 -1.39
N ILE A 129 3.93 6.83 -1.26
CA ILE A 129 4.40 5.87 -0.25
C ILE A 129 5.34 6.61 0.70
N TYR A 130 5.02 6.58 1.99
CA TYR A 130 5.86 7.11 3.05
C TYR A 130 6.71 5.98 3.61
N GLN A 131 8.03 6.10 3.48
CA GLN A 131 9.01 5.25 4.15
C GLN A 131 9.56 5.98 5.38
N ILE A 132 9.39 5.37 6.55
CA ILE A 132 9.58 6.03 7.83
C ILE A 132 10.56 5.24 8.70
N GLY A 133 11.57 5.93 9.24
CA GLY A 133 12.54 5.35 10.16
C GLY A 133 13.44 4.29 9.51
N GLY A 134 13.85 3.29 10.29
CA GLY A 134 14.80 2.26 9.90
C GLY A 134 16.22 2.55 10.39
N GLY A 135 17.22 2.05 9.66
CA GLY A 135 18.62 2.22 10.02
C GLY A 135 19.57 1.85 8.88
N SER A 136 20.79 2.39 8.93
CA SER A 136 21.87 1.99 8.01
C SER A 136 22.51 0.65 8.40
N ASN A 137 22.36 0.24 9.66
CA ASN A 137 22.85 -1.03 10.20
C ASN A 137 21.94 -1.52 11.33
N GLU A 138 22.32 -2.59 12.02
CA GLU A 138 21.51 -3.19 13.09
C GLU A 138 21.27 -2.24 14.28
N GLU A 139 22.24 -1.40 14.62
CA GLU A 139 22.25 -0.61 15.86
C GLU A 139 21.67 0.81 15.72
N LYS A 140 21.82 1.44 14.56
CA LYS A 140 21.41 2.85 14.35
C LYS A 140 19.95 2.97 13.97
N ARG A 141 19.20 3.79 14.73
CA ARG A 141 17.84 4.23 14.41
C ARG A 141 17.88 5.57 13.68
N THR A 142 16.84 5.90 12.92
CA THR A 142 16.75 7.19 12.22
C THR A 142 15.39 7.82 12.39
N ARG A 143 15.36 9.16 12.39
CA ARG A 143 14.13 9.96 12.39
C ARG A 143 13.61 10.27 10.98
N ALA A 144 14.37 9.88 9.96
CA ALA A 144 14.13 10.33 8.60
C ALA A 144 12.84 9.77 8.01
N VAL A 145 12.19 10.61 7.22
CA VAL A 145 10.99 10.26 6.44
C VAL A 145 11.27 10.54 4.97
N ARG A 146 10.93 9.58 4.11
CA ARG A 146 11.09 9.69 2.65
C ARG A 146 9.77 9.36 1.98
N VAL A 147 9.43 10.11 0.95
CA VAL A 147 8.18 9.95 0.22
C VAL A 147 8.50 9.59 -1.22
N LEU A 148 7.92 8.50 -1.70
CA LEU A 148 7.87 8.15 -3.10
C LEU A 148 6.55 8.63 -3.68
N ASP A 149 6.59 9.64 -4.55
CA ASP A 149 5.42 9.95 -5.39
C ASP A 149 5.35 8.87 -6.49
N CYS A 150 4.28 8.08 -6.48
CA CYS A 150 4.12 6.96 -7.39
C CYS A 150 3.75 7.38 -8.82
N ARG A 151 3.29 8.62 -9.00
CA ARG A 151 2.94 9.22 -10.29
C ARG A 151 4.20 9.59 -11.06
N SER A 152 5.05 10.41 -10.44
CA SER A 152 6.34 10.83 -11.02
C SER A 152 7.44 9.78 -10.84
N ARG A 153 7.25 8.82 -9.93
CA ARG A 153 8.24 7.79 -9.54
C ARG A 153 9.53 8.41 -8.98
N THR A 154 9.39 9.53 -8.26
CA THR A 154 10.51 10.25 -7.67
C THR A 154 10.44 10.24 -6.15
N TRP A 155 11.61 10.23 -5.52
CA TRP A 155 11.73 10.32 -4.07
C TRP A 155 11.96 11.77 -3.64
N ARG A 156 11.33 12.16 -2.53
CA ARG A 156 11.53 13.45 -1.86
C ARG A 156 11.64 13.28 -0.34
N PRO A 157 12.32 14.18 0.36
CA PRO A 157 12.27 14.22 1.82
C PRO A 157 10.89 14.71 2.30
N ALA A 158 10.53 14.32 3.52
CA ALA A 158 9.43 14.89 4.30
C ALA A 158 9.97 15.27 5.69
N PRO A 159 9.22 16.06 6.48
CA PRO A 159 9.62 16.42 7.83
C PRO A 159 10.00 15.19 8.66
N ASP A 160 11.16 15.26 9.30
CA ASP A 160 11.66 14.18 10.15
C ASP A 160 10.76 14.00 11.39
N MET A 161 10.67 12.76 11.87
CA MET A 161 10.06 12.45 13.16
C MET A 161 10.81 13.16 14.31
N LYS A 162 10.16 13.29 15.47
CA LYS A 162 10.81 13.78 16.69
C LYS A 162 11.70 12.71 17.30
N VAL A 163 11.31 11.44 17.18
CA VAL A 163 12.04 10.30 17.74
C VAL A 163 12.57 9.39 16.64
N ALA A 164 13.81 8.90 16.81
CA ALA A 164 14.41 7.96 15.87
C ALA A 164 13.85 6.54 16.08
N ARG A 165 13.37 5.92 15.01
CA ARG A 165 12.66 4.63 15.09
C ARG A 165 13.20 3.60 14.12
N LYS A 166 13.15 2.33 14.52
CA LYS A 166 13.45 1.15 13.68
C LYS A 166 12.56 -0.01 14.13
N HIS A 167 12.06 -0.82 13.20
CA HIS A 167 11.01 -1.82 13.47
C HIS A 167 9.68 -1.20 13.96
N ALA A 168 9.43 0.06 13.63
CA ALA A 168 8.15 0.70 13.92
C ALA A 168 7.04 0.15 13.01
N ARG A 169 5.79 0.41 13.38
CA ARG A 169 4.61 0.19 12.53
C ARG A 169 4.01 1.53 12.13
N SER A 170 3.53 1.63 10.90
CA SER A 170 2.85 2.84 10.40
C SER A 170 1.46 2.53 9.86
N TYR A 171 0.54 3.46 10.10
CA TYR A 171 -0.87 3.34 9.72
C TYR A 171 -1.37 4.65 9.15
N PHE A 172 -2.23 4.57 8.13
CA PHE A 172 -2.88 5.75 7.55
C PHE A 172 -4.34 5.79 7.99
N LEU A 173 -4.76 6.90 8.57
CA LEU A 173 -6.12 7.13 9.07
C LEU A 173 -6.39 8.64 9.08
N ASP A 174 -7.53 9.07 8.53
CA ASP A 174 -8.02 10.46 8.54
C ASP A 174 -6.97 11.51 8.15
N ASP A 175 -6.32 11.34 6.98
CA ASP A 175 -5.25 12.23 6.47
C ASP A 175 -4.03 12.37 7.40
N LYS A 176 -3.84 11.41 8.30
CA LYS A 176 -2.72 11.38 9.24
C LYS A 176 -2.01 10.04 9.16
N ILE A 177 -0.70 10.07 9.40
CA ILE A 177 0.14 8.88 9.51
C ILE A 177 0.50 8.67 10.96
N TYR A 178 0.08 7.54 11.51
CA TYR A 178 0.37 7.12 12.87
C TYR A 178 1.58 6.19 12.84
N VAL A 179 2.58 6.43 13.68
CA VAL A 179 3.80 5.62 13.78
C VAL A 179 3.99 5.18 15.23
N THR A 180 4.05 3.87 15.47
CA THR A 180 4.13 3.30 16.82
C THR A 180 5.34 2.38 17.00
N GLY A 181 5.90 2.41 18.21
CA GLY A 181 7.01 1.59 18.64
C GLY A 181 8.33 1.87 17.91
N GLY A 182 9.25 0.91 17.99
CA GLY A 182 10.56 0.98 17.33
C GLY A 182 11.55 2.01 17.92
N CYS A 183 11.16 2.68 19.00
CA CYS A 183 11.97 3.61 19.78
C CYS A 183 12.72 2.87 20.90
N THR A 184 13.64 3.54 21.58
CA THR A 184 14.30 2.98 22.77
C THR A 184 13.41 3.15 24.01
N ARG A 185 13.52 2.25 25.01
CA ARG A 185 12.67 2.26 26.21
C ARG A 185 12.75 3.56 27.03
N ARG A 186 13.78 4.39 26.81
CA ARG A 186 14.00 5.66 27.52
C ARG A 186 13.31 6.85 26.84
N GLU A 187 12.76 6.67 25.64
CA GLU A 187 12.10 7.76 24.91
C GLU A 187 10.63 7.84 25.32
N GLU A 188 10.24 8.99 25.87
CA GLU A 188 8.90 9.23 26.41
C GLU A 188 7.77 9.17 25.37
N ASN A 189 8.10 9.25 24.07
CA ASN A 189 7.13 9.26 22.97
C ASN A 189 7.14 7.91 22.25
N TRP A 190 6.39 6.95 22.80
CA TRP A 190 6.28 5.59 22.25
C TRP A 190 5.67 5.55 20.83
N GLY A 191 4.93 6.58 20.43
CA GLY A 191 4.41 6.77 19.09
C GLY A 191 4.21 8.25 18.74
N GLU A 192 4.03 8.52 17.46
CA GLU A 192 3.84 9.87 16.91
C GLU A 192 2.82 9.87 15.76
N VAL A 193 2.19 11.01 15.54
CA VAL A 193 1.24 11.26 14.45
C VAL A 193 1.80 12.36 13.56
N PHE A 194 1.87 12.09 12.27
CA PHE A 194 2.16 13.07 11.24
C PHE A 194 0.88 13.55 10.59
N ASP A 195 0.64 14.85 10.68
CA ASP A 195 -0.46 15.50 10.00
C ASP A 195 0.02 15.95 8.61
N ILE A 196 -0.55 15.36 7.56
CA ILE A 196 -0.10 15.59 6.18
C ILE A 196 -0.43 17.01 5.72
N LYS A 197 -1.51 17.61 6.21
CA LYS A 197 -1.93 18.96 5.81
C LYS A 197 -1.01 20.02 6.40
N THR A 198 -0.70 19.88 7.70
CA THR A 198 0.17 20.83 8.42
C THR A 198 1.65 20.51 8.32
N GLN A 199 2.01 19.32 7.81
CA GLN A 199 3.39 18.81 7.73
C GLN A 199 4.09 18.79 9.10
N LYS A 200 3.35 18.50 10.18
CA LYS A 200 3.84 18.52 11.56
C LYS A 200 3.68 17.18 12.26
N TRP A 201 4.68 16.83 13.07
CA TRP A 201 4.67 15.68 13.96
C TRP A 201 4.17 16.06 15.35
N LYS A 202 3.23 15.29 15.90
CA LYS A 202 2.74 15.38 17.28
C LYS A 202 2.97 14.04 17.99
N PRO A 203 3.40 14.04 19.27
CA PRO A 203 3.49 12.79 20.02
C PRO A 203 2.09 12.19 20.19
N LEU A 204 1.99 10.86 20.15
CA LEU A 204 0.76 10.18 20.56
C LEU A 204 0.58 10.29 22.08
N PRO A 205 -0.65 10.33 22.58
CA PRO A 205 -0.92 10.30 24.02
C PRO A 205 -0.24 9.10 24.68
N LYS A 206 0.41 9.36 25.82
CA LYS A 206 1.14 8.35 26.60
C LYS A 206 0.20 7.36 27.30
N SER A 207 -1.01 7.81 27.65
CA SER A 207 -1.88 7.10 28.60
C SER A 207 -2.74 6.03 27.92
N MET A 208 -2.44 4.77 28.22
CA MET A 208 -3.46 3.73 28.33
C MET A 208 -3.86 3.68 29.81
N ILE A 209 -5.05 4.16 30.17
CA ILE A 209 -5.58 3.93 31.52
C ILE A 209 -6.05 2.47 31.56
N ILE A 210 -5.26 1.59 32.18
CA ILE A 210 -5.70 0.23 32.53
C ILE A 210 -6.09 0.25 34.01
N GLY A 211 -7.39 0.22 34.31
CA GLY A 211 -7.86 -0.01 35.69
C GLY A 211 -7.29 0.92 36.78
N GLY A 212 -6.91 2.15 36.43
CA GLY A 212 -6.30 3.11 37.36
C GLY A 212 -4.78 3.01 37.54
N LEU A 213 -4.09 2.09 36.85
CA LEU A 213 -2.62 2.00 36.83
C LEU A 213 -2.04 2.40 35.46
N TRP A 214 -0.91 3.12 35.51
CA TRP A 214 -0.11 3.48 34.35
C TRP A 214 0.52 2.22 33.74
N SER A 215 0.07 1.81 32.56
CA SER A 215 0.72 0.76 31.78
C SER A 215 1.20 1.31 30.44
N TRP A 216 2.46 1.06 30.13
CA TRP A 216 3.00 1.39 28.81
C TRP A 216 2.44 0.39 27.78
N PRO A 217 2.03 0.83 26.58
CA PRO A 217 1.88 -0.10 25.47
C PRO A 217 3.20 -0.84 25.30
N PRO A 218 3.20 -2.16 25.03
CA PRO A 218 4.43 -2.92 24.95
C PRO A 218 5.37 -2.25 23.96
N SER A 219 6.56 -1.90 24.42
CA SER A 219 7.69 -1.50 23.58
C SER A 219 8.21 -2.68 22.72
N ASP A 220 7.39 -3.71 22.53
CA ASP A 220 7.78 -4.95 21.92
C ASP A 220 7.89 -4.75 20.40
N HIS A 221 8.92 -5.38 19.85
CA HIS A 221 9.20 -5.42 18.42
C HIS A 221 8.07 -6.15 17.65
N ASP A 222 7.17 -6.83 18.35
CA ASP A 222 6.09 -7.64 17.78
C ASP A 222 4.66 -7.09 17.99
N HIS A 223 4.51 -5.83 18.42
CA HIS A 223 3.18 -5.23 18.45
C HIS A 223 2.59 -5.17 17.02
N LYS A 224 1.33 -5.62 16.91
CA LYS A 224 0.55 -5.55 15.67
C LYS A 224 -0.53 -4.50 15.84
N GLY A 225 -1.01 -3.99 14.71
CA GLY A 225 -2.13 -3.07 14.72
C GLY A 225 -2.85 -3.03 13.39
N VAL A 226 -4.05 -2.46 13.41
CA VAL A 226 -4.92 -2.36 12.24
C VAL A 226 -5.78 -1.11 12.34
N VAL A 227 -6.05 -0.48 11.20
CA VAL A 227 -7.06 0.58 11.12
C VAL A 227 -8.38 -0.05 10.72
N TYR A 228 -9.40 0.14 11.55
CA TYR A 228 -10.75 -0.38 11.31
C TYR A 228 -11.78 0.58 11.89
N GLY A 229 -12.88 0.82 11.16
CA GLY A 229 -13.99 1.64 11.66
C GLY A 229 -13.61 3.05 12.11
N GLY A 230 -12.57 3.65 11.51
CA GLY A 230 -12.09 4.99 11.89
C GLY A 230 -11.21 5.01 13.15
N ARG A 231 -10.80 3.86 13.68
CA ARG A 231 -9.93 3.75 14.86
C ARG A 231 -8.68 2.95 14.55
N LEU A 232 -7.60 3.24 15.28
CA LEU A 232 -6.35 2.46 15.23
C LEU A 232 -6.34 1.46 16.38
N TYR A 233 -6.48 0.18 16.05
CA TYR A 233 -6.38 -0.92 16.99
C TYR A 233 -4.93 -1.37 17.14
N ALA A 234 -4.49 -1.55 18.39
CA ALA A 234 -3.20 -2.12 18.74
C ALA A 234 -3.41 -3.43 19.52
N PHE A 235 -2.74 -4.49 19.07
CA PHE A 235 -2.79 -5.82 19.65
C PHE A 235 -1.50 -6.08 20.44
N THR A 236 -1.66 -6.53 21.68
CA THR A 236 -0.54 -6.89 22.55
C THR A 236 -0.53 -8.39 22.82
N SER A 237 0.64 -9.01 22.78
CA SER A 237 0.83 -10.44 23.04
C SER A 237 0.70 -10.80 24.53
N MET A 238 0.73 -9.81 25.44
CA MET A 238 0.97 -10.05 26.86
C MET A 238 -0.30 -10.19 27.72
N ASN A 239 -1.48 -9.74 27.28
CA ASN A 239 -2.65 -9.70 28.17
C ASN A 239 -4.02 -9.96 27.51
N ASN A 240 -4.08 -10.40 26.25
CA ASN A 240 -5.33 -10.52 25.47
C ASN A 240 -6.21 -9.25 25.42
N ASN A 241 -5.73 -8.11 25.93
CA ASN A 241 -6.48 -6.86 25.87
C ASN A 241 -6.16 -6.14 24.55
N ASN A 242 -7.23 -5.75 23.86
CA ASN A 242 -7.17 -4.95 22.65
C ASN A 242 -7.41 -3.48 23.01
N TYR A 243 -6.61 -2.60 22.43
CA TYR A 243 -6.76 -1.16 22.64
C TYR A 243 -7.05 -0.49 21.31
N ALA A 244 -8.00 0.44 21.32
CA ALA A 244 -8.34 1.25 20.16
C ALA A 244 -8.00 2.72 20.46
N TYR A 245 -7.19 3.33 19.61
CA TYR A 245 -7.01 4.77 19.60
C TYR A 245 -8.15 5.40 18.83
N ASP A 246 -8.88 6.29 19.50
CA ASP A 246 -9.88 7.13 18.89
C ASP A 246 -9.24 8.47 18.48
N PRO A 247 -9.12 8.76 17.17
CA PRO A 247 -8.51 10.00 16.71
C PRO A 247 -9.35 11.25 16.96
N LYS A 248 -10.66 11.13 17.20
CA LYS A 248 -11.55 12.26 17.50
C LYS A 248 -11.39 12.70 18.95
N GLU A 249 -11.32 11.73 19.84
CA GLU A 249 -11.15 11.94 21.29
C GLU A 249 -9.67 12.08 21.69
N GLU A 250 -8.75 11.85 20.75
CA GLU A 250 -7.30 11.79 20.95
C GLU A 250 -6.91 10.96 22.18
N ARG A 251 -7.52 9.79 22.35
CA ARG A 251 -7.27 8.91 23.52
C ARG A 251 -7.37 7.43 23.18
N TRP A 252 -6.70 6.62 23.99
CA TRP A 252 -6.85 5.17 23.96
C TRP A 252 -8.06 4.73 24.76
N VAL A 253 -8.84 3.83 24.18
CA VAL A 253 -9.98 3.17 24.80
C VAL A 253 -9.66 1.67 24.84
N GLN A 254 -9.85 1.07 26.02
CA GLN A 254 -9.83 -0.39 26.11
C GLN A 254 -11.11 -0.90 25.46
N GLU A 255 -10.97 -1.69 24.41
CA GLU A 255 -12.11 -2.33 23.76
C GLU A 255 -11.89 -3.83 23.79
N ALA A 256 -12.96 -4.58 24.06
CA ALA A 256 -13.05 -5.97 23.62
C ALA A 256 -13.18 -5.98 22.08
N GLY A 257 -12.18 -5.47 21.37
CA GLY A 257 -12.16 -5.44 19.92
C GLY A 257 -12.21 -6.86 19.36
N PHE A 258 -12.94 -7.04 18.27
CA PHE A 258 -13.06 -8.31 17.52
C PHE A 258 -13.44 -9.52 18.38
N VAL A 259 -14.55 -9.44 19.12
CA VAL A 259 -15.10 -10.55 19.90
C VAL A 259 -15.22 -11.81 19.04
N GLY A 260 -14.48 -12.86 19.42
CA GLY A 260 -14.44 -14.16 18.74
C GLY A 260 -13.47 -14.26 17.54
N LEU A 261 -12.68 -13.21 17.30
CA LEU A 261 -11.44 -13.31 16.53
C LEU A 261 -10.37 -13.93 17.46
N GLY A 262 -9.88 -15.13 17.12
CA GLY A 262 -8.80 -15.77 17.86
C GLY A 262 -7.50 -14.95 17.84
N PRO A 263 -6.45 -15.36 18.60
CA PRO A 263 -5.19 -14.63 18.65
C PRO A 263 -4.63 -14.39 17.25
N ILE A 264 -4.34 -13.13 16.91
CA ILE A 264 -3.85 -12.73 15.59
C ILE A 264 -2.36 -13.05 15.48
N THR A 265 -2.06 -14.31 15.14
CA THR A 265 -0.69 -14.79 14.96
C THR A 265 -0.17 -14.52 13.55
N GLY A 266 -1.04 -14.44 12.54
CA GLY A 266 -0.70 -14.21 11.13
C GLY A 266 -0.73 -12.75 10.66
N PRO A 267 -0.48 -12.50 9.35
CA PRO A 267 -0.77 -11.23 8.69
C PRO A 267 -2.27 -10.98 8.60
N LEU A 268 -2.65 -9.70 8.60
CA LEU A 268 -4.04 -9.24 8.54
C LEU A 268 -4.23 -8.17 7.46
N CYS A 269 -5.45 -8.04 6.95
CA CYS A 269 -5.84 -7.02 5.99
C CYS A 269 -7.31 -6.64 6.22
N VAL A 270 -7.65 -5.37 6.03
CA VAL A 270 -9.04 -4.86 6.06
C VAL A 270 -9.45 -4.50 4.64
N ILE A 271 -10.59 -5.02 4.22
CA ILE A 271 -11.23 -4.68 2.95
C ILE A 271 -12.68 -4.38 3.28
N GLY A 272 -13.13 -3.15 2.99
CA GLY A 272 -14.48 -2.73 3.38
C GLY A 272 -14.68 -2.78 4.90
N ASN A 273 -15.68 -3.52 5.35
CA ASN A 273 -15.99 -3.74 6.76
C ASN A 273 -15.54 -5.11 7.26
N GLU A 274 -14.82 -5.85 6.43
CA GLU A 274 -14.39 -7.22 6.65
C GLU A 274 -12.89 -7.30 6.93
N ILE A 275 -12.52 -8.22 7.80
CA ILE A 275 -11.13 -8.46 8.21
C ILE A 275 -10.71 -9.81 7.69
N PHE A 276 -9.59 -9.83 6.99
CA PHE A 276 -8.97 -11.01 6.43
C PHE A 276 -7.69 -11.32 7.18
N ALA A 277 -7.49 -12.58 7.53
CA ALA A 277 -6.30 -13.03 8.25
C ALA A 277 -5.84 -14.39 7.73
N GLU A 278 -4.59 -14.72 8.00
CA GLU A 278 -4.16 -16.11 7.99
C GLU A 278 -4.23 -16.68 9.40
N HIS A 279 -4.92 -17.81 9.54
CA HIS A 279 -4.99 -18.58 10.77
C HIS A 279 -4.92 -20.07 10.46
N ASP A 280 -4.09 -20.81 11.20
CA ASP A 280 -3.88 -22.25 11.03
C ASP A 280 -3.73 -22.67 9.55
N ARG A 281 -2.81 -22.00 8.84
CA ARG A 281 -2.50 -22.27 7.42
C ARG A 281 -3.64 -22.02 6.44
N LYS A 282 -4.78 -21.51 6.89
CA LYS A 282 -5.96 -21.16 6.10
C LYS A 282 -6.14 -19.65 6.07
N TYR A 283 -6.77 -19.16 5.01
CA TYR A 283 -7.22 -17.77 4.98
C TYR A 283 -8.65 -17.68 5.47
N THR A 284 -8.82 -16.84 6.48
CA THR A 284 -10.10 -16.61 7.14
C THR A 284 -10.54 -15.18 6.94
N TRP A 285 -11.84 -14.98 7.08
CA TRP A 285 -12.45 -13.67 7.11
C TRP A 285 -13.35 -13.55 8.35
N TYR A 286 -13.57 -12.32 8.78
CA TYR A 286 -14.36 -12.00 9.96
C TYR A 286 -15.06 -10.65 9.74
N ASN A 287 -16.35 -10.60 10.06
CA ASN A 287 -17.11 -9.36 10.10
C ASN A 287 -17.46 -9.04 11.57
N PRO A 288 -16.86 -7.98 12.15
CA PRO A 288 -17.09 -7.61 13.55
C PRO A 288 -18.54 -7.20 13.85
N ARG A 289 -19.31 -6.78 12.84
CA ARG A 289 -20.71 -6.32 12.99
C ARG A 289 -21.71 -7.48 13.05
N ASN A 290 -21.33 -8.65 12.55
CA ASN A 290 -22.16 -9.84 12.61
C ASN A 290 -21.94 -10.50 13.97
N GLY A 291 -22.83 -10.23 14.93
CA GLY A 291 -22.76 -10.65 16.34
C GLY A 291 -22.59 -12.15 16.62
N ASN A 292 -22.54 -13.00 15.58
CA ASN A 292 -22.28 -14.44 15.67
C ASN A 292 -20.78 -14.79 15.61
N GLY A 293 -19.90 -13.79 15.42
CA GLY A 293 -18.59 -13.70 16.04
C GLY A 293 -17.57 -14.82 15.81
N LYS A 294 -17.59 -15.57 14.70
CA LYS A 294 -16.57 -16.59 14.41
C LYS A 294 -15.84 -16.29 13.11
N GLN A 295 -14.52 -16.45 13.14
CA GLN A 295 -13.71 -16.49 11.93
C GLN A 295 -14.17 -17.63 11.04
N GLN A 296 -14.34 -17.34 9.75
CA GLN A 296 -14.75 -18.33 8.76
C GLN A 296 -13.68 -18.47 7.68
N VAL A 297 -13.50 -19.68 7.16
CA VAL A 297 -12.55 -19.94 6.07
C VAL A 297 -13.11 -19.38 4.76
N ILE A 298 -12.25 -18.78 3.94
CA ILE A 298 -12.60 -18.33 2.60
C ILE A 298 -12.66 -19.55 1.67
N ASP A 299 -13.82 -19.77 1.06
CA ASP A 299 -14.03 -20.86 0.11
C ASP A 299 -13.36 -20.56 -1.24
N GLY A 300 -12.97 -21.58 -2.02
CA GLY A 300 -12.48 -21.40 -3.40
C GLY A 300 -10.98 -21.12 -3.56
N LEU A 301 -10.18 -21.16 -2.49
CA LEU A 301 -8.73 -20.89 -2.54
C LEU A 301 -7.85 -22.13 -2.79
N ASN A 302 -8.42 -23.22 -3.32
CA ASN A 302 -7.74 -24.51 -3.53
C ASN A 302 -6.46 -24.38 -4.36
N ASP A 303 -6.46 -23.55 -5.40
CA ASP A 303 -5.28 -23.38 -6.25
C ASP A 303 -4.13 -22.66 -5.54
N VAL A 304 -4.44 -21.78 -4.60
CA VAL A 304 -3.42 -21.16 -3.74
C VAL A 304 -2.83 -22.22 -2.81
N TYR A 305 -3.67 -23.05 -2.19
CA TYR A 305 -3.21 -24.11 -1.30
C TYR A 305 -2.36 -25.16 -2.03
N LYS A 306 -2.75 -25.57 -3.24
CA LYS A 306 -1.97 -26.52 -4.08
C LYS A 306 -0.58 -26.01 -4.43
N LYS A 307 -0.40 -24.70 -4.61
CA LYS A 307 0.91 -24.11 -4.94
C LYS A 307 1.83 -23.93 -3.74
N ARG A 308 1.35 -24.07 -2.51
CA ARG A 308 2.20 -24.00 -1.32
C ARG A 308 2.94 -25.32 -1.13
N ALA A 309 4.25 -25.27 -0.88
CA ALA A 309 4.94 -26.41 -0.27
C ALA A 309 4.68 -26.46 1.24
N ASN A 310 5.07 -27.59 1.85
CA ASN A 310 5.05 -27.78 3.30
C ASN A 310 5.78 -26.68 4.09
N ASN A 311 6.83 -26.10 3.52
CA ASN A 311 7.60 -25.01 4.12
C ASN A 311 7.31 -23.68 3.41
N TYR A 312 6.19 -23.07 3.79
CA TYR A 312 5.76 -21.77 3.33
C TYR A 312 5.50 -20.83 4.51
N ARG A 313 5.54 -19.52 4.26
CA ARG A 313 5.10 -18.51 5.22
C ARG A 313 4.38 -17.40 4.49
N THR A 314 3.13 -17.12 4.88
CA THR A 314 2.43 -15.91 4.43
C THR A 314 3.18 -14.71 5.00
N ILE A 315 3.56 -13.78 4.13
CA ILE A 315 4.30 -12.58 4.54
C ILE A 315 3.34 -11.44 4.80
N GLN A 316 2.40 -11.22 3.87
CA GLN A 316 1.50 -10.08 3.94
C GLN A 316 0.18 -10.36 3.20
N LEU A 317 -0.90 -9.77 3.72
CA LEU A 317 -2.19 -9.63 3.05
C LEU A 317 -2.39 -8.15 2.72
N VAL A 318 -2.86 -7.84 1.51
CA VAL A 318 -2.98 -6.45 1.02
C VAL A 318 -4.33 -6.24 0.36
N ASN A 319 -4.98 -5.11 0.65
CA ASN A 319 -6.18 -4.67 -0.04
C ASN A 319 -5.79 -4.00 -1.36
N HIS A 320 -6.21 -4.59 -2.47
CA HIS A 320 -5.94 -4.08 -3.81
C HIS A 320 -7.26 -3.78 -4.54
N GLY A 321 -7.81 -2.59 -4.30
CA GLY A 321 -9.05 -2.15 -4.95
C GLY A 321 -10.23 -3.08 -4.65
N GLY A 322 -10.36 -3.54 -3.40
CA GLY A 322 -11.40 -4.49 -3.00
C GLY A 322 -11.02 -5.96 -3.22
N LYS A 323 -9.92 -6.25 -3.92
CA LYS A 323 -9.38 -7.61 -4.07
C LYS A 323 -8.40 -7.92 -2.94
N LEU A 324 -8.40 -9.16 -2.50
CA LEU A 324 -7.41 -9.66 -1.54
C LEU A 324 -6.16 -10.10 -2.28
N VAL A 325 -5.04 -9.48 -1.95
CA VAL A 325 -3.72 -9.89 -2.45
C VAL A 325 -2.99 -10.64 -1.35
N ILE A 326 -2.49 -11.82 -1.71
CA ILE A 326 -1.82 -12.75 -0.80
C ILE A 326 -0.40 -12.92 -1.27
N ILE A 327 0.56 -12.60 -0.39
CA ILE A 327 1.98 -12.75 -0.68
C ILE A 327 2.59 -13.71 0.31
N TRP A 328 3.21 -14.76 -0.20
CA TRP A 328 3.88 -15.77 0.61
C TRP A 328 5.24 -16.11 0.01
N ASN A 329 6.14 -16.56 0.88
CA ASN A 329 7.34 -17.24 0.44
C ASN A 329 7.19 -18.75 0.58
N GLU A 330 7.99 -19.44 -0.22
CA GLU A 330 8.15 -20.87 -0.20
C GLU A 330 9.64 -21.17 -0.15
N THR A 331 10.07 -22.02 0.77
CA THR A 331 11.48 -22.42 0.88
C THR A 331 11.61 -23.90 0.55
N ARG A 332 12.30 -24.22 -0.55
CA ARG A 332 12.62 -25.59 -0.94
C ARG A 332 14.14 -25.75 -1.03
N ARG A 333 14.71 -26.54 -0.12
CA ARG A 333 16.17 -26.78 -0.02
C ARG A 333 16.96 -25.46 0.10
N LYS A 334 17.68 -25.07 -0.96
CA LYS A 334 18.43 -23.81 -1.06
C LYS A 334 17.67 -22.70 -1.80
N ARG A 335 16.57 -23.02 -2.50
CA ARG A 335 15.77 -22.05 -3.24
C ARG A 335 14.67 -21.45 -2.37
N LYS A 336 14.45 -20.16 -2.56
CA LYS A 336 13.33 -19.43 -1.97
C LYS A 336 12.54 -18.82 -3.11
N ARG A 337 11.22 -19.01 -3.11
CA ARG A 337 10.29 -18.46 -4.10
C ARG A 337 9.34 -17.47 -3.43
N LEU A 338 9.08 -16.34 -4.09
CA LEU A 338 8.10 -15.35 -3.67
C LEU A 338 6.91 -15.43 -4.61
N TRP A 339 5.73 -15.65 -4.07
CA TRP A 339 4.49 -15.81 -4.83
C TRP A 339 3.51 -14.69 -4.50
N CYS A 340 2.66 -14.36 -5.47
CA CYS A 340 1.58 -13.40 -5.33
C CYS A 340 0.29 -13.96 -5.93
N ALA A 341 -0.78 -13.97 -5.17
CA ALA A 341 -2.12 -14.30 -5.66
C ALA A 341 -3.05 -13.11 -5.51
N VAL A 342 -3.89 -12.88 -6.51
CA VAL A 342 -4.93 -11.85 -6.53
C VAL A 342 -6.29 -12.56 -6.51
N ILE A 343 -7.09 -12.27 -5.49
CA ILE A 343 -8.34 -12.94 -5.19
C ILE A 343 -9.49 -11.93 -5.29
N SER A 344 -10.46 -12.17 -6.17
CA SER A 344 -11.76 -11.51 -6.07
C SER A 344 -12.60 -12.16 -4.99
N LEU A 345 -13.30 -11.34 -4.24
CA LEU A 345 -14.13 -11.75 -3.12
C LEU A 345 -15.60 -11.55 -3.49
N GLU A 346 -16.41 -12.57 -3.24
CA GLU A 346 -17.85 -12.55 -3.45
C GLU A 346 -18.52 -13.03 -2.16
N GLU A 347 -19.31 -12.16 -1.55
CA GLU A 347 -20.14 -12.51 -0.41
C GLU A 347 -21.40 -13.23 -0.88
N ARG A 348 -21.72 -14.37 -0.26
CA ARG A 348 -22.92 -15.16 -0.55
C ARG A 348 -23.73 -15.41 0.70
N SER A 349 -24.96 -14.94 0.70
CA SER A 349 -25.95 -15.27 1.72
C SER A 349 -26.50 -16.66 1.44
N THR A 350 -26.36 -17.56 2.40
CA THR A 350 -26.96 -18.89 2.37
C THR A 350 -27.92 -19.06 3.55
N PRO A 351 -28.86 -20.02 3.52
CA PRO A 351 -29.71 -20.32 4.68
C PRO A 351 -28.92 -20.68 5.95
N LEU A 352 -27.67 -21.12 5.80
CA LEU A 352 -26.74 -21.45 6.88
C LEU A 352 -25.89 -20.27 7.36
N GLY A 353 -26.10 -19.07 6.80
CA GLY A 353 -25.37 -17.84 7.08
C GLY A 353 -24.60 -17.29 5.89
N THR A 354 -23.91 -16.17 6.13
CA THR A 354 -23.04 -15.52 5.14
C THR A 354 -21.74 -16.31 4.97
N ARG A 355 -21.35 -16.60 3.72
CA ARG A 355 -20.07 -17.20 3.36
C ARG A 355 -19.30 -16.30 2.40
N MET A 356 -17.97 -16.34 2.47
CA MET A 356 -17.09 -15.61 1.57
C MET A 356 -16.47 -16.57 0.56
N ARG A 357 -16.74 -16.34 -0.73
CA ARG A 357 -16.13 -17.09 -1.82
C ARG A 357 -15.00 -16.27 -2.43
N GLY A 358 -13.80 -16.84 -2.44
CA GLY A 358 -12.64 -16.31 -3.16
C GLY A 358 -12.53 -16.95 -4.55
N LYS A 359 -12.43 -16.13 -5.59
CA LYS A 359 -12.04 -16.55 -6.94
C LYS A 359 -10.59 -16.14 -7.18
N VAL A 360 -9.71 -17.12 -7.40
CA VAL A 360 -8.31 -16.86 -7.76
C VAL A 360 -8.28 -16.31 -9.18
N GLU A 361 -8.05 -15.00 -9.32
CA GLU A 361 -7.91 -14.39 -10.64
C GLU A 361 -6.53 -14.67 -11.20
N ARG A 362 -5.51 -14.58 -10.34
CA ARG A 362 -4.10 -14.74 -10.70
C ARG A 362 -3.32 -15.34 -9.55
N CYS A 363 -2.25 -16.06 -9.89
CA CYS A 363 -1.40 -16.72 -8.92
C CYS A 363 -0.01 -16.94 -9.54
N ASP A 364 0.84 -15.93 -9.38
CA ASP A 364 2.05 -15.72 -10.16
C ASP A 364 3.30 -15.81 -9.26
N LEU A 365 4.40 -16.30 -9.84
CA LEU A 365 5.71 -16.32 -9.19
C LEU A 365 6.39 -14.96 -9.40
N LEU A 366 6.60 -14.20 -8.32
CA LEU A 366 7.27 -12.89 -8.36
C LEU A 366 8.78 -13.00 -8.49
N LEU A 367 9.38 -13.96 -7.79
CA LEU A 367 10.82 -14.14 -7.74
C LEU A 367 11.15 -15.61 -7.49
N ASP A 368 12.01 -16.19 -8.33
CA ASP A 368 12.67 -17.48 -8.05
C ASP A 368 14.16 -17.20 -7.83
N SER A 369 14.65 -17.44 -6.62
CA SER A 369 16.07 -17.22 -6.31
C SER A 369 16.67 -18.36 -5.51
N VAL A 370 17.94 -18.65 -5.83
CA VAL A 370 18.78 -19.63 -5.12
C VAL A 370 19.37 -19.01 -3.84
N HIS A 371 19.29 -17.69 -3.67
CA HIS A 371 19.87 -16.99 -2.54
C HIS A 371 18.82 -16.75 -1.45
N LYS A 372 19.00 -17.35 -0.26
CA LYS A 372 18.02 -17.26 0.85
C LYS A 372 17.86 -15.86 1.44
N SER A 373 18.78 -14.95 1.16
CA SER A 373 18.88 -13.65 1.84
C SER A 373 17.88 -12.59 1.38
N TYR A 374 17.14 -12.80 0.27
CA TYR A 374 16.13 -11.82 -0.11
C TYR A 374 14.97 -11.85 0.88
N MET A 375 14.45 -10.68 1.24
CA MET A 375 13.28 -10.56 2.12
C MET A 375 12.31 -9.52 1.56
N LEU A 376 11.02 -9.87 1.55
CA LEU A 376 9.97 -8.88 1.32
C LEU A 376 9.90 -7.99 2.56
N SER A 377 10.09 -6.69 2.40
CA SER A 377 9.98 -5.73 3.49
C SER A 377 8.59 -5.10 3.55
N SER A 378 7.98 -4.86 2.39
CA SER A 378 6.64 -4.27 2.31
C SER A 378 6.01 -4.58 0.95
N CYS A 379 4.69 -4.78 0.94
CA CYS A 379 3.85 -4.67 -0.24
C CYS A 379 2.70 -3.70 0.06
N LEU A 380 2.52 -2.71 -0.79
CA LEU A 380 1.53 -1.66 -0.62
C LEU A 380 0.69 -1.52 -1.88
N SER A 381 -0.59 -1.22 -1.68
CA SER A 381 -1.51 -0.86 -2.74
C SER A 381 -1.67 0.65 -2.76
N VAL A 382 -1.48 1.26 -3.92
CA VAL A 382 -1.43 2.72 -4.10
C VAL A 382 -2.39 3.11 -5.22
N LEU A 383 -3.17 4.16 -4.98
CA LEU A 383 -4.06 4.74 -5.98
C LEU A 383 -3.28 5.73 -6.84
N VAL A 384 -3.19 5.50 -8.14
CA VAL A 384 -2.43 6.36 -9.07
C VAL A 384 -3.32 6.82 -10.19
#